data_AF-A0A264Y3W6-F1
#
_entry.id   AF-A0A264Y3W6-F1
#
_cell.length_a   1.000
_cell.length_b   1.000
_cell.length_c   1.000
_cell.angle_alpha   90.00
_cell.angle_beta   90.00
_cell.angle_gamma   90.00
#
_symmetry.space_group_name_H-M   'P 1'
#
loop_
_entity.id
_entity.type
_entity.pdbx_description
1 polymer ?
#
loop_
_entity_poly.entity_id
_entity_poly.type
_entity_poly.pdbx_seq_one_letter_code
_entity_poly.pdbx_strand_id
1 'polypeptide(L)'
;MADVKEEYIRVGTSLYKLAHQPLANGTTVLRRIPWSFGTIRQDYGKSHTPPIKKYDGFCTVPSHTDYHKEIDGFYNLYEPITHVPVEGEFPDIIKLMRHIFGEQFELGLDYMQLLYRQPTQKLPILLLVSEERNTGKTTFLNFLKAVFQDNTTFNTNEDFRSQFNADWAGKLLIVVDEVLLCRREDSERLKNLSTAQTYKVEAKGKDRQEVNFFAKFVLCSNNELFPVIIDTGETRYWVRKIMPLESDDTNFLQKLKAQIPAFLYYLQHRALYSTKESRMWFNPTLIHTDALERIMQCNRNHTEIDLVELLRSIMECQKVDKVSFIPQDLLPLLSINGVKVELWHIRKVVKELWRLKPAPNALSYTTYQYDYSKPTKFGAVSRVGRYYTVTKEFIESLNI
;
A
#
# COMPACT_ATOMS: atom_id res chain seq x y z
N MET A 1 20.37 -34.90 -24.75
CA MET A 1 19.14 -34.18 -24.37
C MET A 1 18.51 -34.98 -23.25
N ALA A 2 18.54 -34.49 -22.01
CA ALA A 2 17.90 -35.19 -20.90
C ALA A 2 16.40 -35.28 -21.20
N ASP A 3 15.85 -36.47 -21.09
CA ASP A 3 14.44 -36.79 -21.31
C ASP A 3 13.60 -35.91 -20.35
N VAL A 4 13.00 -34.83 -20.85
CA VAL A 4 12.14 -33.97 -20.03
C VAL A 4 10.85 -34.75 -19.80
N LYS A 5 10.82 -35.47 -18.68
CA LYS A 5 9.68 -36.30 -18.27
C LYS A 5 8.44 -35.42 -18.17
N GLU A 6 7.51 -35.58 -19.11
CA GLU A 6 6.29 -34.78 -19.13
C GLU A 6 5.43 -35.09 -17.90
N GLU A 7 5.04 -34.05 -17.16
CA GLU A 7 4.25 -34.19 -15.95
C GLU A 7 2.81 -33.68 -16.16
N TYR A 8 1.85 -34.54 -15.84
CA TYR A 8 0.42 -34.26 -15.97
C TYR A 8 -0.26 -34.36 -14.61
N ILE A 9 -1.18 -33.43 -14.36
CA ILE A 9 -2.00 -33.41 -13.15
C ILE A 9 -3.47 -33.32 -13.51
N ARG A 10 -4.32 -33.96 -12.73
CA ARG A 10 -5.78 -33.79 -12.76
C ARG A 10 -6.21 -33.16 -11.45
N VAL A 11 -6.80 -31.98 -11.52
CA VAL A 11 -7.32 -31.26 -10.35
C VAL A 11 -8.84 -31.20 -10.49
N GLY A 12 -9.54 -31.90 -9.59
CA GLY A 12 -10.96 -32.19 -9.73
C GLY A 12 -11.25 -32.94 -11.04
N THR A 13 -12.03 -32.30 -11.93
CA THR A 13 -12.35 -32.83 -13.27
C THR A 13 -11.42 -32.33 -14.38
N SER A 14 -10.60 -31.32 -14.09
CA SER A 14 -9.77 -30.65 -15.11
C SER A 14 -8.38 -31.26 -15.18
N LEU A 15 -7.86 -31.42 -16.40
CA LEU A 15 -6.54 -31.96 -16.66
C LEU A 15 -5.58 -30.83 -17.07
N TYR A 16 -4.35 -30.90 -16.59
CA TYR A 16 -3.31 -29.90 -16.86
C TYR A 16 -1.98 -30.58 -17.19
N LYS A 17 -1.25 -30.00 -18.14
CA LYS A 17 0.17 -30.27 -18.37
C LYS A 17 1.00 -29.25 -17.60
N LEU A 18 1.97 -29.73 -16.82
CA LEU A 18 2.97 -28.89 -16.17
C LEU A 18 4.14 -28.70 -17.14
N ALA A 19 4.29 -27.49 -17.65
CA ALA A 19 5.28 -27.17 -18.68
C ALA A 19 6.17 -26.01 -18.24
N HIS A 20 7.48 -26.15 -18.45
CA HIS A 20 8.46 -25.09 -18.28
C HIS A 20 8.46 -24.20 -19.52
N GLN A 21 7.77 -23.06 -19.46
CA GLN A 21 7.73 -22.09 -20.55
C GLN A 21 9.02 -21.26 -20.55
N PRO A 22 9.78 -21.20 -21.66
CA PRO A 22 10.98 -20.38 -21.73
C PRO A 22 10.63 -18.88 -21.73
N LEU A 23 11.47 -18.09 -21.07
CA LEU A 23 11.41 -16.64 -21.02
C LEU A 23 12.56 -16.03 -21.85
N ALA A 24 12.41 -14.77 -22.26
CA ALA A 24 13.38 -14.06 -23.11
C ALA A 24 14.78 -13.93 -22.47
N ASN A 25 14.88 -14.02 -21.15
CA ASN A 25 16.13 -13.97 -20.39
C ASN A 25 16.82 -15.35 -20.23
N GLY A 26 16.34 -16.38 -20.92
CA GLY A 26 16.89 -17.74 -20.84
C GLY A 26 16.45 -18.56 -19.63
N THR A 27 15.62 -18.01 -18.73
CA THR A 27 15.02 -18.76 -17.62
C THR A 27 13.72 -19.43 -18.05
N THR A 28 13.14 -20.29 -17.20
CA THR A 28 11.84 -20.92 -17.45
C THR A 28 10.86 -20.61 -16.32
N VAL A 29 9.56 -20.54 -16.64
CA VAL A 29 8.48 -20.43 -15.65
C VAL A 29 7.54 -21.62 -15.77
N LEU A 30 7.16 -22.20 -14.62
CA LEU A 30 6.21 -23.30 -14.60
C LEU A 30 4.81 -22.81 -14.97
N ARG A 31 4.22 -23.38 -16.01
CA ARG A 31 2.85 -23.10 -16.45
C ARG A 31 1.99 -24.34 -16.34
N ARG A 32 0.75 -24.13 -15.89
CA ARG A 32 -0.33 -25.12 -15.91
C ARG A 32 -1.14 -24.88 -17.17
N ILE A 33 -0.92 -25.70 -18.18
CA ILE A 33 -1.61 -25.58 -19.47
C ILE A 33 -2.83 -26.51 -19.42
N PRO A 34 -4.07 -25.99 -19.59
CA PRO A 34 -5.25 -26.84 -19.71
C PRO A 34 -5.05 -27.88 -20.80
N TRP A 35 -5.36 -29.13 -20.49
CA TRP A 35 -5.14 -30.26 -21.39
C TRP A 35 -6.40 -31.12 -21.48
N SER A 36 -6.48 -31.96 -22.51
CA SER A 36 -7.59 -32.89 -22.68
C SER A 36 -7.10 -34.32 -22.66
N PHE A 37 -7.92 -35.23 -22.12
CA PHE A 37 -7.60 -36.66 -22.15
C PHE A 37 -7.59 -37.21 -23.58
N GLY A 38 -8.37 -36.60 -24.48
CA GLY A 38 -8.33 -36.92 -25.92
C GLY A 38 -6.97 -36.64 -26.53
N THR A 39 -6.35 -35.50 -26.21
CA THR A 39 -5.01 -35.12 -26.67
C THR A 39 -3.96 -36.08 -26.13
N ILE A 40 -3.99 -36.43 -24.84
CA ILE A 40 -3.07 -37.44 -24.28
C ILE A 40 -3.18 -38.78 -25.03
N ARG A 41 -4.39 -39.21 -25.35
CA ARG A 41 -4.60 -40.45 -26.13
C ARG A 41 -4.10 -40.35 -27.57
N GLN A 42 -4.12 -39.17 -28.18
CA GLN A 42 -3.56 -38.94 -29.51
C GLN A 42 -2.03 -38.99 -29.46
N ASP A 43 -1.42 -38.34 -28.46
CA ASP A 43 0.04 -38.25 -28.32
C ASP A 43 0.68 -39.60 -27.93
N TYR A 44 0.03 -40.35 -27.03
CA TYR A 44 0.60 -41.56 -26.43
C TYR A 44 -0.12 -42.87 -26.81
N GLY A 45 -1.25 -42.78 -27.51
CA GLY A 45 -2.10 -43.94 -27.78
C GLY A 45 -2.92 -44.39 -26.57
N LYS A 46 -3.79 -45.38 -26.80
CA LYS A 46 -4.80 -45.82 -25.81
C LYS A 46 -4.22 -46.57 -24.61
N SER A 47 -3.07 -47.22 -24.79
CA SER A 47 -2.44 -48.12 -23.82
C SER A 47 -1.20 -47.54 -23.12
N HIS A 48 -0.67 -46.38 -23.55
CA HIS A 48 0.57 -45.81 -23.00
C HIS A 48 0.35 -44.43 -22.34
N THR A 49 -0.80 -44.23 -21.72
CA THR A 49 -1.11 -42.97 -21.03
C THR A 49 -0.06 -42.69 -19.94
N PRO A 50 0.57 -41.50 -19.91
CA PRO A 50 1.53 -41.12 -18.88
C PRO A 50 0.87 -41.09 -17.49
N PRO A 51 1.64 -41.23 -16.41
CA PRO A 51 1.11 -41.13 -15.06
C PRO A 51 0.54 -39.73 -14.81
N ILE A 52 -0.71 -39.67 -14.32
CA ILE A 52 -1.41 -38.43 -14.00
C ILE A 52 -1.64 -38.38 -12.49
N LYS A 53 -1.00 -37.42 -11.80
CA LYS A 53 -1.26 -37.17 -10.37
C LYS A 53 -2.65 -36.57 -10.19
N LYS A 54 -3.39 -36.98 -9.17
CA LYS A 54 -4.77 -36.57 -8.94
C LYS A 54 -4.85 -35.74 -7.67
N TYR A 55 -5.53 -34.61 -7.75
CA TYR A 55 -5.80 -33.71 -6.64
C TYR A 55 -7.29 -33.36 -6.61
N ASP A 56 -7.82 -33.10 -5.43
CA ASP A 56 -9.23 -32.74 -5.24
C ASP A 56 -9.52 -31.29 -5.65
N GLY A 57 -8.54 -30.39 -5.44
CA GLY A 57 -8.66 -28.98 -5.78
C GLY A 57 -7.34 -28.24 -5.73
N PHE A 58 -7.41 -26.92 -5.92
CA PHE A 58 -6.29 -26.02 -5.67
C PHE A 58 -6.36 -25.45 -4.25
N CYS A 59 -5.21 -25.23 -3.63
CA CYS A 59 -5.08 -24.47 -2.39
C CYS A 59 -3.95 -23.45 -2.52
N THR A 60 -3.88 -22.48 -1.61
CA THR A 60 -2.76 -21.56 -1.53
C THR A 60 -2.34 -21.46 -0.06
N VAL A 61 -1.35 -22.27 0.31
CA VAL A 61 -0.79 -22.28 1.67
C VAL A 61 0.65 -21.80 1.59
N PRO A 62 0.95 -20.59 2.08
CA PRO A 62 2.27 -20.01 1.91
C PRO A 62 3.24 -20.53 2.98
N SER A 63 4.37 -21.07 2.54
CA SER A 63 5.51 -21.43 3.39
C SER A 63 6.78 -21.42 2.56
N HIS A 64 7.83 -20.77 3.06
CA HIS A 64 9.14 -20.74 2.42
C HIS A 64 10.13 -21.75 3.02
N THR A 65 10.00 -22.03 4.32
CA THR A 65 10.92 -22.90 5.06
C THR A 65 10.43 -24.34 5.16
N ASP A 66 9.12 -24.56 5.03
CA ASP A 66 8.49 -25.88 5.07
C ASP A 66 7.43 -25.94 3.95
N TYR A 67 7.92 -25.91 2.71
CA TYR A 67 7.06 -25.86 1.53
C TYR A 67 6.56 -27.27 1.18
N HIS A 68 5.24 -27.38 1.02
CA HIS A 68 4.59 -28.59 0.52
C HIS A 68 3.85 -28.27 -0.78
N LYS A 69 4.19 -28.97 -1.86
CA LYS A 69 3.50 -28.86 -3.16
C LYS A 69 2.09 -29.48 -3.09
N GLU A 70 1.93 -30.51 -2.27
CA GLU A 70 0.68 -31.22 -2.03
C GLU A 70 0.31 -31.13 -0.55
N ILE A 71 -0.93 -30.74 -0.25
CA ILE A 71 -1.44 -30.59 1.12
C ILE A 71 -2.82 -31.22 1.16
N ASP A 72 -2.99 -32.28 1.95
CA ASP A 72 -4.28 -32.98 2.14
C ASP A 72 -4.99 -33.34 0.82
N GLY A 73 -4.23 -33.75 -0.22
CA GLY A 73 -4.78 -34.08 -1.54
C GLY A 73 -5.07 -32.87 -2.45
N PHE A 74 -4.71 -31.65 -2.04
CA PHE A 74 -4.82 -30.42 -2.84
C PHE A 74 -3.48 -30.02 -3.46
N TYR A 75 -3.54 -29.43 -4.66
CA TYR A 75 -2.38 -28.86 -5.35
C TYR A 75 -2.13 -27.42 -4.88
N ASN A 76 -0.99 -27.17 -4.25
CA ASN A 76 -0.63 -25.83 -3.76
C ASN A 76 -0.20 -24.91 -4.92
N LEU A 77 -0.88 -23.77 -5.03
CA LEU A 77 -0.60 -22.71 -6.01
C LEU A 77 0.55 -21.80 -5.58
N TYR A 78 0.92 -21.83 -4.29
CA TYR A 78 2.12 -21.19 -3.82
C TYR A 78 3.35 -21.90 -4.39
N GLU A 79 4.39 -21.15 -4.75
CA GLU A 79 5.59 -21.72 -5.37
C GLU A 79 6.77 -21.72 -4.40
N PRO A 80 7.63 -22.76 -4.41
CA PRO A 80 8.83 -22.75 -3.60
C PRO A 80 9.80 -21.68 -4.13
N ILE A 81 10.61 -21.09 -3.24
CA ILE A 81 11.76 -20.31 -3.67
C ILE A 81 12.93 -21.26 -3.93
N THR A 82 13.75 -20.98 -4.94
CA THR A 82 14.89 -21.84 -5.29
C THR A 82 16.16 -21.55 -4.48
N HIS A 83 16.14 -20.52 -3.63
CA HIS A 83 17.30 -20.14 -2.83
C HIS A 83 17.53 -21.14 -1.70
N VAL A 84 18.77 -21.60 -1.57
CA VAL A 84 19.21 -22.45 -0.45
C VAL A 84 19.97 -21.56 0.53
N PRO A 85 19.47 -21.34 1.76
CA PRO A 85 20.17 -20.56 2.78
C PRO A 85 21.53 -21.17 3.12
N VAL A 86 22.59 -20.36 3.09
CA VAL A 86 23.97 -20.76 3.40
C VAL A 86 24.63 -19.63 4.17
N GLU A 87 25.46 -19.93 5.16
CA GLU A 87 26.21 -18.92 5.92
C GLU A 87 27.14 -18.11 4.99
N GLY A 88 27.20 -16.79 5.19
CA GLY A 88 28.06 -15.92 4.41
C GLY A 88 27.78 -14.43 4.65
N GLU A 89 28.53 -13.59 3.95
CA GLU A 89 28.39 -12.14 4.02
C GLU A 89 27.46 -11.60 2.92
N PHE A 90 26.77 -10.49 3.22
CA PHE A 90 25.85 -9.83 2.30
C PHE A 90 25.97 -8.29 2.35
N PRO A 91 27.18 -7.71 2.18
CA PRO A 91 27.42 -6.29 2.39
C PRO A 91 26.61 -5.39 1.45
N ASP A 92 26.32 -5.82 0.23
CA ASP A 92 25.55 -4.99 -0.72
C ASP A 92 24.06 -4.99 -0.40
N ILE A 93 23.53 -6.10 0.13
CA ILE A 93 22.16 -6.13 0.67
C ILE A 93 22.07 -5.21 1.90
N ILE A 94 23.09 -5.18 2.78
CA ILE A 94 23.13 -4.22 3.90
C ILE A 94 23.09 -2.79 3.38
N LYS A 95 23.89 -2.44 2.37
CA LYS A 95 23.87 -1.10 1.74
C LYS A 95 22.49 -0.76 1.21
N LEU A 96 21.85 -1.68 0.46
CA LEU A 96 20.49 -1.47 -0.07
C LEU A 96 19.48 -1.26 1.07
N MET A 97 19.49 -2.11 2.08
CA MET A 97 18.55 -2.03 3.20
C MET A 97 18.74 -0.73 4.00
N ARG A 98 19.99 -0.29 4.20
CA ARG A 98 20.28 1.01 4.83
C ARG A 98 19.84 2.18 3.97
N HIS A 99 20.01 2.10 2.65
CA HIS A 99 19.56 3.12 1.71
C HIS A 99 18.02 3.29 1.73
N ILE A 100 17.28 2.18 1.77
CA ILE A 100 15.81 2.20 1.74
C ILE A 100 15.20 2.57 3.11
N PHE A 101 15.68 1.95 4.18
CA PHE A 101 15.07 2.08 5.50
C PHE A 101 15.77 3.10 6.41
N GLY A 102 16.95 3.60 6.04
CA GLY A 102 17.67 4.63 6.78
C GLY A 102 17.85 4.28 8.25
N GLU A 103 17.39 5.18 9.11
CA GLU A 103 17.35 5.05 10.57
C GLU A 103 16.47 3.89 11.06
N GLN A 104 15.49 3.45 10.26
CA GLN A 104 14.61 2.32 10.54
C GLN A 104 15.15 0.98 9.98
N PHE A 105 16.47 0.88 9.77
CA PHE A 105 17.14 -0.30 9.20
C PHE A 105 16.75 -1.62 9.88
N GLU A 106 16.74 -1.68 11.21
CA GLU A 106 16.40 -2.90 11.96
C GLU A 106 14.95 -3.33 11.75
N LEU A 107 14.02 -2.37 11.61
CA LEU A 107 12.61 -2.64 11.26
C LEU A 107 12.50 -3.15 9.82
N GLY A 108 13.35 -2.67 8.91
CA GLY A 108 13.43 -3.17 7.54
C GLY A 108 13.87 -4.62 7.48
N LEU A 109 14.86 -5.00 8.31
CA LEU A 109 15.28 -6.39 8.46
C LEU A 109 14.16 -7.27 9.06
N ASP A 110 13.45 -6.78 10.08
CA ASP A 110 12.28 -7.46 10.62
C ASP A 110 11.21 -7.68 9.56
N TYR A 111 10.93 -6.67 8.73
CA TYR A 111 9.95 -6.75 7.65
C TYR A 111 10.31 -7.87 6.66
N MET A 112 11.58 -7.95 6.25
CA MET A 112 12.08 -9.01 5.37
C MET A 112 12.03 -10.39 6.04
N GLN A 113 12.40 -10.48 7.32
CA GLN A 113 12.35 -11.71 8.10
C GLN A 113 10.92 -12.23 8.24
N LEU A 114 9.94 -11.34 8.47
CA LEU A 114 8.54 -11.70 8.60
C LEU A 114 7.94 -12.16 7.27
N LEU A 115 8.29 -11.51 6.16
CA LEU A 115 7.92 -11.99 4.82
C LEU A 115 8.42 -13.41 4.57
N TYR A 116 9.65 -13.71 5.01
CA TYR A 116 10.29 -15.00 4.79
C TYR A 116 9.81 -16.11 5.75
N ARG A 117 9.70 -15.82 7.05
CA ARG A 117 9.37 -16.84 8.07
C ARG A 117 7.88 -16.92 8.39
N GLN A 118 7.13 -15.84 8.19
CA GLN A 118 5.71 -15.73 8.55
C GLN A 118 4.90 -15.07 7.42
N PRO A 119 4.80 -15.73 6.25
CA PRO A 119 4.18 -15.13 5.06
C PRO A 119 2.70 -14.78 5.23
N THR A 120 2.01 -15.29 6.25
CA THR A 120 0.62 -14.95 6.59
C THR A 120 0.49 -13.74 7.52
N GLN A 121 1.57 -13.32 8.19
CA GLN A 121 1.56 -12.18 9.12
C GLN A 121 1.25 -10.87 8.38
N LYS A 122 0.35 -10.07 8.92
CA LYS A 122 -0.02 -8.76 8.34
C LYS A 122 1.09 -7.73 8.61
N LEU A 123 1.48 -7.03 7.56
CA LEU A 123 2.52 -6.01 7.55
C LEU A 123 1.95 -4.71 6.95
N PRO A 124 2.51 -3.55 7.31
CA PRO A 124 2.12 -2.27 6.72
C PRO A 124 2.38 -2.23 5.21
N ILE A 125 1.62 -1.38 4.52
CA ILE A 125 1.86 -1.02 3.12
C ILE A 125 3.13 -0.19 3.07
N LEU A 126 4.17 -0.70 2.41
CA LEU A 126 5.43 0.01 2.24
C LEU A 126 5.30 0.94 1.04
N LEU A 127 5.41 2.26 1.25
CA LEU A 127 5.34 3.27 0.21
C LEU A 127 6.67 4.01 0.11
N LEU A 128 7.39 3.82 -0.99
CA LEU A 128 8.66 4.48 -1.28
C LEU A 128 8.41 5.70 -2.18
N VAL A 129 8.77 6.89 -1.71
CA VAL A 129 8.59 8.14 -2.44
C VAL A 129 9.93 8.81 -2.72
N SER A 130 10.06 9.44 -3.88
CA SER A 130 11.17 10.38 -4.16
C SER A 130 10.79 11.30 -5.30
N GLU A 131 11.12 12.59 -5.22
CA GLU A 131 10.97 13.51 -6.36
C GLU A 131 12.02 13.23 -7.44
N GLU A 132 13.23 12.85 -7.02
CA GLU A 132 14.33 12.60 -7.92
C GLU A 132 14.26 11.23 -8.58
N ARG A 133 14.89 11.14 -9.76
CA ARG A 133 15.13 9.87 -10.46
C ARG A 133 16.41 9.22 -9.94
N ASN A 134 16.57 7.93 -10.25
CA ASN A 134 17.75 7.14 -9.89
C ASN A 134 17.98 7.01 -8.36
N THR A 135 16.90 6.70 -7.63
CA THR A 135 16.91 6.55 -6.16
C THR A 135 17.02 5.09 -5.71
N GLY A 136 17.11 4.12 -6.63
CA GLY A 136 17.19 2.70 -6.29
C GLY A 136 15.87 2.02 -5.93
N LYS A 137 14.72 2.71 -6.05
CA LYS A 137 13.37 2.14 -5.82
C LYS A 137 13.12 0.89 -6.67
N THR A 138 13.28 0.98 -7.99
CA THR A 138 13.10 -0.15 -8.91
C THR A 138 14.09 -1.28 -8.63
N THR A 139 15.32 -0.96 -8.21
CA THR A 139 16.32 -1.96 -7.78
C THR A 139 15.83 -2.74 -6.56
N PHE A 140 15.26 -2.06 -5.57
CA PHE A 140 14.67 -2.70 -4.39
C PHE A 140 13.47 -3.60 -4.77
N LEU A 141 12.60 -3.15 -5.67
CA LEU A 141 11.51 -3.98 -6.18
C LEU A 141 11.99 -5.24 -6.90
N ASN A 142 13.03 -5.10 -7.73
CA ASN A 142 13.68 -6.21 -8.40
C ASN A 142 14.41 -7.14 -7.43
N PHE A 143 14.95 -6.61 -6.34
CA PHE A 143 15.50 -7.40 -5.24
C PHE A 143 14.41 -8.22 -4.54
N LEU A 144 13.25 -7.64 -4.20
CA LEU A 144 12.11 -8.37 -3.65
C LEU A 144 11.62 -9.47 -4.62
N LYS A 145 11.57 -9.17 -5.92
CA LYS A 145 11.25 -10.17 -6.96
C LYS A 145 12.32 -11.27 -7.02
N ALA A 146 13.59 -10.94 -6.82
CA ALA A 146 14.66 -11.92 -6.80
C ALA A 146 14.59 -12.83 -5.56
N VAL A 147 14.29 -12.29 -4.38
CA VAL A 147 14.19 -13.04 -3.12
C VAL A 147 13.00 -14.00 -3.12
N PHE A 148 11.80 -13.50 -3.44
CA PHE A 148 10.56 -14.27 -3.33
C PHE A 148 10.04 -14.87 -4.66
N GLN A 149 10.74 -14.57 -5.75
CA GLN A 149 10.56 -15.21 -7.07
C GLN A 149 9.09 -15.18 -7.53
N ASP A 150 8.50 -16.34 -7.82
CA ASP A 150 7.14 -16.46 -8.34
C ASP A 150 6.06 -16.05 -7.33
N ASN A 151 6.41 -15.81 -6.07
CA ASN A 151 5.49 -15.28 -5.06
C ASN A 151 5.42 -13.73 -5.05
N THR A 152 6.17 -13.05 -5.91
CA THR A 152 6.08 -11.59 -6.14
C THR A 152 5.54 -11.29 -7.53
N THR A 153 4.63 -10.32 -7.63
CA THR A 153 4.09 -9.84 -8.91
C THR A 153 4.24 -8.33 -9.05
N PHE A 154 4.46 -7.88 -10.28
CA PHE A 154 4.41 -6.46 -10.64
C PHE A 154 3.02 -6.17 -11.20
N ASN A 155 2.34 -5.19 -10.62
CA ASN A 155 1.02 -4.76 -11.03
C ASN A 155 1.06 -3.30 -11.49
N THR A 156 0.23 -3.00 -12.47
CA THR A 156 -0.07 -1.62 -12.88
C THR A 156 -1.23 -1.05 -12.05
N ASN A 157 -1.45 0.26 -12.16
CA ASN A 157 -2.63 0.90 -11.57
C ASN A 157 -3.95 0.32 -12.14
N GLU A 158 -3.95 -0.19 -13.37
CA GLU A 158 -5.12 -0.80 -14.00
C GLU A 158 -5.40 -2.18 -13.44
N ASP A 159 -4.37 -3.01 -13.25
CA ASP A 159 -4.49 -4.35 -12.64
C ASP A 159 -5.07 -4.25 -11.22
N PHE A 160 -4.69 -3.19 -10.49
CA PHE A 160 -5.23 -2.92 -9.16
C PHE A 160 -6.72 -2.54 -9.20
N ARG A 161 -7.14 -1.76 -10.20
CA ARG A 161 -8.54 -1.32 -10.37
C ARG A 161 -9.43 -2.41 -10.96
N SER A 162 -8.85 -3.36 -11.69
CA SER A 162 -9.55 -4.49 -12.29
C SER A 162 -10.34 -5.32 -11.26
N GLN A 163 -11.47 -5.88 -11.69
CA GLN A 163 -12.20 -6.89 -10.92
C GLN A 163 -11.53 -8.27 -11.05
N PHE A 164 -10.84 -8.53 -12.16
CA PHE A 164 -10.05 -9.75 -12.36
C PHE A 164 -8.72 -9.62 -11.64
N ASN A 165 -8.48 -10.52 -10.70
CA ASN A 165 -7.38 -10.46 -9.74
C ASN A 165 -6.68 -11.82 -9.52
N ALA A 166 -7.06 -12.83 -10.30
CA ALA A 166 -6.56 -14.20 -10.14
C ALA A 166 -5.04 -14.34 -10.38
N ASP A 167 -4.44 -13.38 -11.07
CA ASP A 167 -3.01 -13.27 -11.33
C ASP A 167 -2.21 -12.90 -10.06
N TRP A 168 -2.78 -12.10 -9.17
CA TRP A 168 -2.10 -11.60 -7.97
C TRP A 168 -2.69 -12.04 -6.63
N ALA A 169 -3.93 -12.54 -6.58
CA ALA A 169 -4.62 -12.86 -5.33
C ALA A 169 -3.93 -13.92 -4.45
N GLY A 170 -3.12 -14.82 -5.04
CA GLY A 170 -2.36 -15.84 -4.32
C GLY A 170 -0.87 -15.50 -4.10
N LYS A 171 -0.44 -14.27 -4.41
CA LYS A 171 0.96 -13.83 -4.29
C LYS A 171 1.27 -13.29 -2.90
N LEU A 172 2.51 -13.43 -2.47
CA LEU A 172 3.00 -12.86 -1.21
C LEU A 172 3.17 -11.34 -1.33
N LEU A 173 3.75 -10.87 -2.43
CA LEU A 173 4.06 -9.47 -2.66
C LEU A 173 3.41 -8.97 -3.95
N ILE A 174 2.69 -7.86 -3.83
CA ILE A 174 2.14 -7.10 -4.94
C ILE A 174 2.90 -5.78 -4.99
N VAL A 175 3.65 -5.61 -6.06
CA VAL A 175 4.58 -4.51 -6.24
C VAL A 175 4.08 -3.58 -7.34
N VAL A 176 4.10 -2.26 -7.09
CA VAL A 176 3.70 -1.23 -8.07
C VAL A 176 4.81 -0.19 -8.15
N ASP A 177 5.48 -0.07 -9.30
CA ASP A 177 6.66 0.80 -9.46
C ASP A 177 6.28 2.29 -9.58
N GLU A 178 5.11 2.60 -10.13
CA GLU A 178 4.62 3.96 -10.25
C GLU A 178 3.13 4.03 -9.88
N VAL A 179 2.88 4.29 -8.59
CA VAL A 179 1.52 4.39 -8.06
C VAL A 179 0.98 5.80 -8.21
N LEU A 180 -0.25 5.90 -8.72
CA LEU A 180 -1.04 7.13 -8.78
C LEU A 180 -2.50 6.80 -8.41
N LEU A 181 -2.71 6.56 -7.12
CA LEU A 181 -4.01 6.17 -6.56
C LEU A 181 -4.66 7.37 -5.86
N CYS A 182 -4.95 8.40 -6.65
CA CYS A 182 -5.57 9.65 -6.19
C CYS A 182 -7.10 9.55 -6.04
N ARG A 183 -7.69 8.34 -6.12
CA ARG A 183 -9.12 8.12 -5.87
C ARG A 183 -9.32 7.58 -4.46
N ARG A 184 -10.29 8.11 -3.73
CA ARG A 184 -10.63 7.60 -2.39
C ARG A 184 -10.98 6.11 -2.42
N GLU A 185 -11.66 5.66 -3.48
CA GLU A 185 -11.97 4.25 -3.72
C GLU A 185 -10.72 3.36 -3.77
N ASP A 186 -9.65 3.83 -4.42
CA ASP A 186 -8.39 3.09 -4.53
C ASP A 186 -7.72 2.95 -3.15
N SER A 187 -7.72 4.04 -2.36
CA SER A 187 -7.18 4.03 -0.98
C SER A 187 -7.96 3.10 -0.06
N GLU A 188 -9.29 3.17 -0.09
CA GLU A 188 -10.15 2.26 0.69
C GLU A 188 -9.95 0.80 0.28
N ARG A 189 -9.76 0.53 -1.02
CA ARG A 189 -9.44 -0.81 -1.51
C ARG A 189 -8.09 -1.30 -0.96
N LEU A 190 -7.04 -0.47 -0.95
CA LEU A 190 -5.74 -0.82 -0.36
C LEU A 190 -5.85 -1.11 1.15
N LYS A 191 -6.56 -0.25 1.89
CA LYS A 191 -6.81 -0.43 3.33
C LYS A 191 -7.51 -1.76 3.62
N ASN A 192 -8.55 -2.07 2.85
CA ASN A 192 -9.29 -3.32 2.96
C ASN A 192 -8.39 -4.53 2.67
N LEU A 193 -7.65 -4.52 1.56
CA LEU A 193 -6.77 -5.63 1.17
C LEU A 193 -5.62 -5.85 2.17
N SER A 194 -5.01 -4.79 2.67
CA SER A 194 -3.91 -4.90 3.65
C SER A 194 -4.31 -5.61 4.94
N THR A 195 -5.59 -5.59 5.31
CA THR A 195 -6.10 -6.24 6.51
C THR A 195 -6.92 -7.50 6.24
N ALA A 196 -7.50 -7.66 5.03
CA ALA A 196 -8.39 -8.76 4.67
C ALA A 196 -7.82 -10.15 5.02
N GLN A 197 -8.63 -11.01 5.64
CA GLN A 197 -8.26 -12.42 5.87
C GLN A 197 -8.59 -13.28 4.67
N THR A 198 -9.71 -13.00 4.01
CA THR A 198 -10.17 -13.68 2.81
C THR A 198 -10.41 -12.67 1.68
N TYR A 199 -10.34 -13.15 0.45
CA TYR A 199 -10.59 -12.35 -0.74
C TYR A 199 -11.26 -13.20 -1.81
N LYS A 200 -12.18 -12.58 -2.57
CA LYS A 200 -12.86 -13.25 -3.68
C LYS A 200 -12.01 -13.14 -4.93
N VAL A 201 -11.54 -14.29 -5.40
CA VAL A 201 -10.78 -14.41 -6.64
C VAL A 201 -11.77 -14.44 -7.80
N GLU A 202 -11.55 -13.53 -8.76
CA GLU A 202 -12.31 -13.48 -10.00
C GLU A 202 -11.38 -13.68 -11.20
N ALA A 203 -11.74 -14.64 -12.05
CA ALA A 203 -11.10 -14.89 -13.33
C ALA A 203 -12.15 -14.86 -14.44
N LYS A 204 -11.76 -14.39 -15.62
CA LYS A 204 -12.67 -14.29 -16.77
C LYS A 204 -13.26 -15.67 -17.11
N GLY A 205 -14.58 -15.77 -17.08
CA GLY A 205 -15.31 -16.99 -17.41
C GLY A 205 -15.21 -18.13 -16.38
N LYS A 206 -14.89 -17.81 -15.11
CA LYS A 206 -14.89 -18.77 -14.00
C LYS A 206 -15.72 -18.25 -12.82
N ASP A 207 -16.25 -19.18 -12.04
CA ASP A 207 -16.97 -18.85 -10.81
C ASP A 207 -16.05 -18.23 -9.77
N ARG A 208 -16.61 -17.33 -8.96
CA ARG A 208 -15.89 -16.63 -7.90
C ARG A 208 -15.59 -17.60 -6.75
N GLN A 209 -14.35 -17.59 -6.26
CA GLN A 209 -13.92 -18.43 -5.15
C GLN A 209 -13.33 -17.57 -4.04
N GLU A 210 -13.66 -17.89 -2.79
CA GLU A 210 -13.08 -17.22 -1.63
C GLU A 210 -11.79 -17.93 -1.22
N VAL A 211 -10.70 -17.18 -1.11
CA VAL A 211 -9.38 -17.70 -0.71
C VAL A 211 -8.79 -16.87 0.40
N ASN A 212 -7.85 -17.44 1.16
CA ASN A 212 -7.08 -16.69 2.15
C ASN A 212 -6.19 -15.64 1.47
N PHE A 213 -6.25 -14.41 1.96
CA PHE A 213 -5.48 -13.29 1.45
C PHE A 213 -4.36 -12.91 2.41
N PHE A 214 -3.13 -13.03 1.95
CA PHE A 214 -1.94 -12.77 2.75
C PHE A 214 -0.91 -11.87 2.04
N ALA A 215 -1.31 -11.25 0.92
CA ALA A 215 -0.43 -10.38 0.15
C ALA A 215 -0.07 -9.10 0.92
N LYS A 216 1.12 -8.57 0.63
CA LYS A 216 1.60 -7.27 1.10
C LYS A 216 1.87 -6.37 -0.09
N PHE A 217 1.68 -5.08 0.12
CA PHE A 217 1.85 -4.08 -0.92
C PHE A 217 3.16 -3.33 -0.71
N VAL A 218 3.96 -3.26 -1.78
CA VAL A 218 5.13 -2.38 -1.87
C VAL A 218 4.92 -1.47 -3.06
N LEU A 219 4.77 -0.18 -2.77
CA LEU A 219 4.40 0.84 -3.74
C LEU A 219 5.56 1.81 -3.88
N CYS A 220 5.83 2.23 -5.10
CA CYS A 220 6.80 3.28 -5.41
C CYS A 220 6.08 4.44 -6.10
N SER A 221 6.47 5.67 -5.80
CA SER A 221 5.98 6.86 -6.49
C SER A 221 7.07 7.88 -6.68
N ASN A 222 6.97 8.65 -7.76
CA ASN A 222 7.77 9.84 -7.99
C ASN A 222 7.12 11.11 -7.42
N ASN A 223 5.93 10.98 -6.81
CA ASN A 223 5.20 12.06 -6.18
C ASN A 223 5.29 11.92 -4.65
N GLU A 224 5.98 12.84 -3.99
CA GLU A 224 6.12 12.84 -2.54
C GLU A 224 4.89 13.40 -1.80
N LEU A 225 4.01 14.11 -2.50
CA LEU A 225 2.89 14.83 -1.87
C LEU A 225 1.55 14.11 -2.07
N PHE A 226 1.30 13.60 -3.28
CA PHE A 226 0.02 12.98 -3.66
C PHE A 226 0.19 11.61 -4.36
N PRO A 227 0.94 10.64 -3.79
CA PRO A 227 1.04 9.31 -4.37
C PRO A 227 -0.24 8.49 -4.17
N VAL A 228 -0.83 8.59 -2.97
CA VAL A 228 -2.03 7.91 -2.51
C VAL A 228 -2.75 8.83 -1.52
N ILE A 229 -4.09 8.76 -1.46
CA ILE A 229 -4.85 9.45 -0.42
C ILE A 229 -4.70 8.69 0.91
N ILE A 230 -4.08 9.32 1.90
CA ILE A 230 -3.90 8.79 3.25
C ILE A 230 -4.55 9.76 4.23
N ASP A 231 -5.57 9.28 4.94
CA ASP A 231 -6.31 10.08 5.91
C ASP A 231 -5.54 10.24 7.22
N THR A 232 -5.90 11.29 7.98
CA THR A 232 -5.38 11.50 9.34
C THR A 232 -5.75 10.33 10.26
N GLY A 233 -4.74 9.80 10.97
CA GLY A 233 -4.91 8.65 11.87
C GLY A 233 -4.83 7.27 11.19
N GLU A 234 -4.52 7.20 9.90
CA GLU A 234 -4.25 5.93 9.23
C GLU A 234 -2.93 5.31 9.72
N THR A 235 -2.98 4.05 10.17
CA THR A 235 -1.85 3.38 10.82
C THR A 235 -1.23 2.27 9.96
N ARG A 236 -1.74 2.05 8.74
CA ARG A 236 -1.37 0.91 7.90
C ARG A 236 -0.24 1.22 6.91
N TYR A 237 0.19 2.46 6.79
CA TYR A 237 1.23 2.87 5.85
C TYR A 237 2.57 3.05 6.55
N TRP A 238 3.62 2.59 5.87
CA TRP A 238 4.99 2.91 6.21
C TRP A 238 5.61 3.63 5.01
N VAL A 239 5.79 4.94 5.13
CA VAL A 239 6.30 5.78 4.03
C VAL A 239 7.78 6.05 4.22
N ARG A 240 8.59 5.78 3.19
CA ARG A 240 10.02 6.10 3.18
C ARG A 240 10.32 7.06 2.03
N LYS A 241 10.88 8.23 2.35
CA LYS A 241 11.51 9.10 1.36
C LYS A 241 12.89 8.54 1.02
N ILE A 242 13.15 8.28 -0.26
CA ILE A 242 14.38 7.68 -0.74
C ILE A 242 15.24 8.73 -1.42
N MET A 243 16.49 8.86 -0.98
CA MET A 243 17.45 9.81 -1.54
C MET A 243 18.04 9.28 -2.87
N PRO A 244 18.52 10.18 -3.76
CA PRO A 244 19.31 9.81 -4.92
C PRO A 244 20.51 8.94 -4.56
N LEU A 245 20.84 7.99 -5.44
CA LEU A 245 22.08 7.22 -5.31
C LEU A 245 23.28 8.12 -5.66
N GLU A 246 24.35 8.03 -4.87
CA GLU A 246 25.60 8.76 -5.12
C GLU A 246 26.36 8.21 -6.34
N SER A 247 26.21 6.91 -6.61
CA SER A 247 26.86 6.21 -7.72
C SER A 247 25.94 5.15 -8.31
N ASP A 248 25.97 5.00 -9.62
CA ASP A 248 25.21 3.98 -10.33
C ASP A 248 26.12 2.78 -10.66
N ASP A 249 25.84 1.62 -10.05
CA ASP A 249 26.50 0.36 -10.35
C ASP A 249 25.53 -0.54 -11.14
N THR A 250 25.79 -0.65 -12.44
CA THR A 250 24.95 -1.42 -13.37
C THR A 250 24.85 -2.90 -13.02
N ASN A 251 25.82 -3.44 -12.27
CA ASN A 251 25.85 -4.84 -11.85
C ASN A 251 25.33 -5.05 -10.41
N PHE A 252 24.85 -3.99 -9.75
CA PHE A 252 24.43 -4.06 -8.35
C PHE A 252 23.35 -5.12 -8.11
N LEU A 253 22.34 -5.21 -8.98
CA LEU A 253 21.30 -6.25 -8.87
C LEU A 253 21.85 -7.68 -8.94
N GLN A 254 22.92 -7.90 -9.72
CA GLN A 254 23.56 -9.22 -9.80
C GLN A 254 24.31 -9.55 -8.50
N LYS A 255 25.01 -8.56 -7.91
CA LYS A 255 25.67 -8.71 -6.60
C LYS A 255 24.65 -9.02 -5.50
N LEU A 256 23.52 -8.30 -5.49
CA LEU A 256 22.42 -8.56 -4.57
C LEU A 256 21.91 -10.00 -4.71
N LYS A 257 21.66 -10.46 -5.95
CA LYS A 257 21.19 -11.83 -6.21
C LYS A 257 22.15 -12.90 -5.68
N ALA A 258 23.46 -12.70 -5.84
CA ALA A 258 24.48 -13.62 -5.34
C ALA A 258 24.51 -13.71 -3.80
N GLN A 259 24.10 -12.64 -3.11
CA GLN A 259 24.10 -12.56 -1.64
C GLN A 259 22.78 -13.03 -0.99
N ILE A 260 21.73 -13.33 -1.77
CA ILE A 260 20.43 -13.77 -1.23
C ILE A 260 20.55 -15.02 -0.32
N PRO A 261 21.29 -16.08 -0.68
CA PRO A 261 21.50 -17.24 0.20
C PRO A 261 22.00 -16.88 1.60
N ALA A 262 23.03 -16.02 1.67
CA ALA A 262 23.62 -15.52 2.92
C ALA A 262 22.62 -14.68 3.73
N PHE A 263 21.90 -13.80 3.04
CA PHE A 263 20.88 -12.98 3.66
C PHE A 263 19.73 -13.81 4.25
N LEU A 264 19.22 -14.80 3.51
CA LEU A 264 18.16 -15.68 4.02
C LEU A 264 18.62 -16.50 5.21
N TYR A 265 19.86 -17.01 5.20
CA TYR A 265 20.44 -17.71 6.36
C TYR A 265 20.48 -16.80 7.58
N TYR A 266 20.93 -15.55 7.42
CA TYR A 266 20.91 -14.56 8.49
C TYR A 266 19.50 -14.29 9.03
N LEU A 267 18.49 -14.10 8.16
CA LEU A 267 17.11 -13.89 8.59
C LEU A 267 16.51 -15.10 9.36
N GLN A 268 17.00 -16.32 9.14
CA GLN A 268 16.55 -17.49 9.90
C GLN A 268 17.03 -17.47 11.35
N HIS A 269 18.23 -16.94 11.59
CA HIS A 269 18.91 -17.04 12.89
C HIS A 269 18.84 -15.73 13.70
N ARG A 270 18.57 -14.61 13.05
CA ARG A 270 18.40 -13.31 13.70
C ARG A 270 17.17 -13.27 14.61
N ALA A 271 17.31 -12.65 15.78
CA ALA A 271 16.19 -12.26 16.63
C ALA A 271 15.51 -11.00 16.06
N LEU A 272 14.17 -10.99 16.04
CA LEU A 272 13.42 -9.80 15.63
C LEU A 272 13.69 -8.66 16.61
N TYR A 273 13.91 -7.47 16.08
CA TYR A 273 14.14 -6.26 16.89
C TYR A 273 12.84 -5.76 17.52
N SER A 274 11.74 -5.85 16.76
CA SER A 274 10.39 -5.47 17.17
C SER A 274 9.57 -6.67 17.63
N THR A 275 8.51 -6.38 18.39
CA THR A 275 7.53 -7.37 18.83
C THR A 275 6.17 -7.08 18.23
N LYS A 276 5.34 -8.12 18.11
CA LYS A 276 3.98 -7.99 17.60
C LYS A 276 3.08 -7.40 18.68
N GLU A 277 2.61 -6.18 18.47
CA GLU A 277 1.72 -5.50 19.41
C GLU A 277 0.25 -5.52 18.96
N SER A 278 0.00 -5.62 17.66
CA SER A 278 -1.36 -5.52 17.11
C SER A 278 -1.63 -6.55 16.02
N ARG A 279 -2.73 -6.36 15.28
CA ARG A 279 -3.00 -7.11 14.04
C ARG A 279 -1.86 -6.92 13.03
N MET A 280 -1.38 -5.69 12.88
CA MET A 280 -0.14 -5.41 12.16
C MET A 280 1.05 -5.62 13.09
N TRP A 281 2.16 -6.09 12.53
CA TRP A 281 3.33 -6.42 13.34
C TRP A 281 3.90 -5.20 14.05
N PHE A 282 4.20 -4.13 13.30
CA PHE A 282 4.84 -2.95 13.84
C PHE A 282 3.85 -2.04 14.57
N ASN A 283 4.31 -1.43 15.67
CA ASN A 283 3.61 -0.31 16.28
C ASN A 283 3.62 0.88 15.30
N PRO A 284 2.46 1.52 15.04
CA PRO A 284 2.38 2.67 14.14
C PRO A 284 3.35 3.82 14.48
N THR A 285 3.69 4.02 15.76
CA THR A 285 4.64 5.05 16.18
C THR A 285 6.07 4.78 15.70
N LEU A 286 6.46 3.50 15.56
CA LEU A 286 7.80 3.11 15.12
C LEU A 286 8.01 3.33 13.62
N ILE A 287 6.94 3.26 12.83
CA ILE A 287 6.95 3.39 11.36
C ILE A 287 6.42 4.75 10.89
N HIS A 288 6.08 5.65 11.83
CA HIS A 288 5.69 7.01 11.53
C HIS A 288 6.91 7.80 11.04
N THR A 289 6.75 8.52 9.94
CA THR A 289 7.84 9.28 9.30
C THR A 289 7.33 10.65 8.86
N ASP A 290 8.25 11.61 8.73
CA ASP A 290 7.94 12.95 8.22
C ASP A 290 7.32 12.89 6.81
N ALA A 291 7.72 11.92 6.00
CA ALA A 291 7.16 11.69 4.67
C ALA A 291 5.68 11.26 4.74
N LEU A 292 5.32 10.38 5.70
CA LEU A 292 3.93 10.00 5.95
C LEU A 292 3.11 11.20 6.43
N GLU A 293 3.62 11.96 7.40
CA GLU A 293 2.97 13.17 7.90
C GLU A 293 2.70 14.17 6.79
N ARG A 294 3.68 14.42 5.92
CA ARG A 294 3.56 15.34 4.81
C ARG A 294 2.46 14.93 3.82
N ILE A 295 2.39 13.64 3.46
CA ILE A 295 1.31 13.12 2.61
C ILE A 295 -0.06 13.28 3.30
N MET A 296 -0.16 12.97 4.60
CA MET A 296 -1.40 13.14 5.36
C MET A 296 -1.84 14.61 5.42
N GLN A 297 -0.90 15.54 5.61
CA GLN A 297 -1.15 16.99 5.60
C GLN A 297 -1.61 17.47 4.23
N CYS A 298 -0.95 17.04 3.14
CA CYS A 298 -1.34 17.40 1.78
C CYS A 298 -2.71 16.84 1.40
N ASN A 299 -3.09 15.67 1.90
CA ASN A 299 -4.41 15.09 1.66
C ASN A 299 -5.56 15.72 2.50
N ARG A 300 -5.25 16.69 3.38
CA ARG A 300 -6.28 17.41 4.14
C ARG A 300 -7.15 18.26 3.21
N ASN A 301 -8.35 18.55 3.68
CA ASN A 301 -9.30 19.35 2.93
C ASN A 301 -8.80 20.81 2.84
N HIS A 302 -8.41 21.27 1.65
CA HIS A 302 -7.95 22.65 1.45
C HIS A 302 -8.93 23.70 1.99
N THR A 303 -10.24 23.50 1.83
CA THR A 303 -11.24 24.42 2.40
C THR A 303 -11.17 24.49 3.92
N GLU A 304 -10.84 23.39 4.58
CA GLU A 304 -10.66 23.37 6.03
C GLU A 304 -9.43 24.18 6.46
N ILE A 305 -8.33 24.05 5.71
CA ILE A 305 -7.10 24.83 5.93
C ILE A 305 -7.38 26.33 5.77
N ASP A 306 -8.00 26.72 4.66
CA ASP A 306 -8.34 28.12 4.38
C ASP A 306 -9.26 28.71 5.47
N LEU A 307 -10.20 27.91 5.97
CA LEU A 307 -11.08 28.33 7.06
C LEU A 307 -10.33 28.50 8.38
N VAL A 308 -9.43 27.58 8.74
CA VAL A 308 -8.59 27.70 9.94
C VAL A 308 -7.72 28.94 9.86
N GLU A 309 -7.04 29.18 8.75
CA GLU A 309 -6.16 30.33 8.56
C GLU A 309 -6.94 31.64 8.65
N LEU A 310 -8.11 31.72 7.99
CA LEU A 310 -8.99 32.88 8.09
C LEU A 310 -9.43 33.14 9.53
N LEU A 311 -9.89 32.11 10.25
CA LEU A 311 -10.38 32.25 11.62
C LEU A 311 -9.25 32.63 12.59
N ARG A 312 -8.05 32.06 12.41
CA ARG A 312 -6.83 32.42 13.17
C ARG A 312 -6.46 33.88 12.93
N SER A 313 -6.46 34.33 11.68
CA SER A 313 -6.20 35.73 11.31
C SER A 313 -7.20 36.70 11.95
N ILE A 314 -8.49 36.35 11.96
CA ILE A 314 -9.53 37.16 12.64
C ILE A 314 -9.26 37.23 14.14
N MET A 315 -9.00 36.10 14.79
CA MET A 315 -8.73 36.02 16.24
C MET A 315 -7.51 36.88 16.64
N GLU A 316 -6.42 36.79 15.88
CA GLU A 316 -5.20 37.55 16.10
C GLU A 316 -5.40 39.05 15.86
N CYS A 317 -6.02 39.43 14.74
CA CYS A 317 -6.22 40.83 14.38
C CYS A 317 -7.18 41.56 15.33
N GLN A 318 -8.20 40.86 15.82
CA GLN A 318 -9.24 41.43 16.68
C GLN A 318 -8.97 41.18 18.16
N LYS A 319 -7.93 40.42 18.51
CA LYS A 319 -7.56 40.01 19.88
C LYS A 319 -8.74 39.35 20.61
N VAL A 320 -9.37 38.39 19.96
CA VAL A 320 -10.51 37.62 20.52
C VAL A 320 -10.19 36.13 20.56
N ASP A 321 -10.65 35.45 21.60
CA ASP A 321 -10.44 34.00 21.77
C ASP A 321 -11.55 33.15 21.15
N LYS A 322 -12.60 33.78 20.61
CA LYS A 322 -13.71 33.09 19.94
C LYS A 322 -14.26 33.90 18.77
N VAL A 323 -14.68 33.19 17.73
CA VAL A 323 -15.33 33.76 16.54
C VAL A 323 -16.67 33.09 16.34
N SER A 324 -17.71 33.89 16.11
CA SER A 324 -19.06 33.40 15.79
C SER A 324 -19.43 33.76 14.36
N PHE A 325 -19.98 32.81 13.62
CA PHE A 325 -20.27 32.99 12.20
C PHE A 325 -21.42 32.08 11.73
N ILE A 326 -22.07 32.47 10.64
CA ILE A 326 -22.76 31.53 9.75
C ILE A 326 -21.88 31.28 8.52
N PRO A 327 -22.01 30.14 7.80
CA PRO A 327 -21.21 29.86 6.61
C PRO A 327 -21.21 30.98 5.56
N GLN A 328 -22.30 31.73 5.45
CA GLN A 328 -22.44 32.87 4.54
C GLN A 328 -21.55 34.06 4.93
N ASP A 329 -21.17 34.20 6.20
CA ASP A 329 -20.30 35.28 6.67
C ASP A 329 -18.85 35.07 6.20
N LEU A 330 -18.42 33.81 6.11
CA LEU A 330 -17.04 33.45 5.77
C LEU A 330 -16.75 33.51 4.26
N LEU A 331 -17.77 33.29 3.43
CA LEU A 331 -17.61 33.22 1.98
C LEU A 331 -16.99 34.49 1.36
N PRO A 332 -17.45 35.72 1.68
CA PRO A 332 -16.82 36.94 1.16
C PRO A 332 -15.39 37.13 1.67
N LEU A 333 -15.12 36.76 2.92
CA LEU A 333 -13.80 36.89 3.53
C LEU A 333 -12.77 35.99 2.85
N LEU A 334 -13.14 34.73 2.57
CA LEU A 334 -12.31 33.80 1.80
C LEU A 334 -12.09 34.30 0.37
N SER A 335 -13.15 34.78 -0.28
CA SER A 335 -13.09 35.28 -1.66
C SER A 335 -12.12 36.47 -1.80
N ILE A 336 -12.11 37.39 -0.84
CA ILE A 336 -11.21 38.55 -0.84
C ILE A 336 -9.75 38.14 -0.64
N ASN A 337 -9.51 37.05 0.08
CA ASN A 337 -8.17 36.45 0.24
C ASN A 337 -7.75 35.57 -0.96
N GLY A 338 -8.51 35.60 -2.06
CA GLY A 338 -8.19 34.85 -3.28
C GLY A 338 -8.62 33.38 -3.28
N VAL A 339 -9.32 32.93 -2.23
CA VAL A 339 -9.80 31.54 -2.11
C VAL A 339 -11.14 31.41 -2.85
N LYS A 340 -11.14 30.58 -3.90
CA LYS A 340 -12.37 30.22 -4.65
C LYS A 340 -13.03 29.01 -3.99
N VAL A 341 -14.06 29.25 -3.19
CA VAL A 341 -14.81 28.20 -2.51
C VAL A 341 -16.31 28.43 -2.64
N GLU A 342 -17.07 27.34 -2.75
CA GLU A 342 -18.53 27.40 -2.74
C GLU A 342 -19.09 27.22 -1.32
N LEU A 343 -20.24 27.82 -1.04
CA LEU A 343 -20.86 27.80 0.30
C LEU A 343 -21.10 26.38 0.84
N TRP A 344 -21.34 25.40 -0.03
CA TRP A 344 -21.57 24.01 0.41
C TRP A 344 -20.30 23.36 0.97
N HIS A 345 -19.11 23.68 0.46
CA HIS A 345 -17.83 23.19 0.99
C HIS A 345 -17.60 23.70 2.42
N ILE A 346 -17.88 25.00 2.66
CA ILE A 346 -17.82 25.60 4.00
C ILE A 346 -18.80 24.89 4.95
N ARG A 347 -20.05 24.67 4.49
CA ARG A 347 -21.06 23.93 5.27
C ARG A 347 -20.60 22.52 5.62
N LYS A 348 -19.95 21.83 4.67
CA LYS A 348 -19.42 20.48 4.87
C LYS A 348 -18.35 20.47 5.95
N VAL A 349 -17.37 21.39 5.90
CA VAL A 349 -16.34 21.50 6.94
C VAL A 349 -16.97 21.74 8.31
N VAL A 350 -17.81 22.76 8.43
CA VAL A 350 -18.40 23.19 9.72
C VAL A 350 -19.28 22.11 10.34
N LYS A 351 -20.11 21.44 9.54
CA LYS A 351 -21.11 20.47 10.03
C LYS A 351 -20.61 19.04 10.10
N GLU A 352 -19.83 18.58 9.12
CA GLU A 352 -19.45 17.16 9.01
C GLU A 352 -18.07 16.90 9.59
N LEU A 353 -17.08 17.75 9.27
CA LEU A 353 -15.71 17.60 9.75
C LEU A 353 -15.57 18.09 11.20
N TRP A 354 -15.91 19.36 11.46
CA TRP A 354 -15.81 19.96 12.79
C TRP A 354 -16.98 19.59 13.71
N ARG A 355 -18.06 19.04 13.15
CA ARG A 355 -19.27 18.60 13.88
C ARG A 355 -19.82 19.67 14.82
N LEU A 356 -19.69 20.94 14.44
CA LEU A 356 -20.16 22.06 15.25
C LEU A 356 -21.69 22.08 15.31
N LYS A 357 -22.22 22.34 16.50
CA LYS A 357 -23.66 22.53 16.70
C LYS A 357 -23.97 24.03 16.62
N PRO A 358 -24.94 24.46 15.79
CA PRO A 358 -25.35 25.85 15.77
C PRO A 358 -26.10 26.19 17.06
N ALA A 359 -26.22 27.50 17.34
CA ALA A 359 -27.07 28.01 18.40
C ALA A 359 -28.51 27.46 18.28
N PRO A 360 -29.19 27.15 19.41
CA PRO A 360 -30.49 26.49 19.39
C PRO A 360 -31.58 27.33 18.70
N ASN A 361 -31.50 28.65 18.82
CA ASN A 361 -32.42 29.61 18.25
C ASN A 361 -31.68 30.69 17.46
N ALA A 362 -32.43 31.47 16.67
CA ALA A 362 -31.88 32.67 16.06
C ALA A 362 -31.59 33.70 17.14
N LEU A 363 -30.31 34.01 17.35
CA LEU A 363 -29.82 34.93 18.38
C LEU A 363 -28.94 35.99 17.73
N SER A 364 -28.77 37.13 18.39
CA SER A 364 -27.77 38.11 17.98
C SER A 364 -26.36 37.56 18.20
N TYR A 365 -25.47 37.82 17.24
CA TYR A 365 -24.07 37.44 17.32
C TYR A 365 -23.18 38.45 16.62
N THR A 366 -21.95 38.56 17.11
CA THR A 366 -20.91 39.36 16.47
C THR A 366 -20.13 38.49 15.51
N THR A 367 -20.08 38.89 14.25
CA THR A 367 -19.29 38.30 13.18
C THR A 367 -18.37 39.35 12.59
N TYR A 368 -17.58 38.97 11.59
CA TYR A 368 -16.62 39.86 10.95
C TYR A 368 -16.90 39.98 9.46
N GLN A 369 -16.65 41.18 8.93
CA GLN A 369 -16.66 41.45 7.50
C GLN A 369 -15.40 42.20 7.12
N TYR A 370 -15.10 42.25 5.82
CA TYR A 370 -13.96 43.01 5.34
C TYR A 370 -14.25 44.51 5.45
N ASP A 371 -13.30 45.26 6.03
CA ASP A 371 -13.40 46.69 6.27
C ASP A 371 -12.14 47.38 5.72
N TYR A 372 -12.29 48.02 4.56
CA TYR A 372 -11.21 48.74 3.86
C TYR A 372 -10.66 49.92 4.65
N SER A 373 -11.39 50.42 5.65
CA SER A 373 -10.96 51.57 6.44
C SER A 373 -10.01 51.19 7.58
N LYS A 374 -9.92 49.90 7.95
CA LYS A 374 -9.13 49.44 9.08
C LYS A 374 -7.82 48.78 8.65
N PRO A 375 -6.70 49.04 9.35
CA PRO A 375 -5.43 48.37 9.08
C PRO A 375 -5.50 46.85 9.30
N THR A 376 -6.39 46.40 10.20
CA THR A 376 -6.65 44.98 10.48
C THR A 376 -7.53 44.31 9.43
N LYS A 377 -8.05 45.04 8.44
CA LYS A 377 -8.95 44.56 7.36
C LYS A 377 -10.28 43.91 7.80
N PHE A 378 -10.46 43.59 9.07
CA PHE A 378 -11.70 43.05 9.64
C PHE A 378 -12.45 44.10 10.47
N GLY A 379 -13.75 44.21 10.22
CA GLY A 379 -14.70 45.00 11.00
C GLY A 379 -15.76 44.11 11.67
N ALA A 380 -15.96 44.29 12.98
CA ALA A 380 -16.99 43.59 13.73
C ALA A 380 -18.40 44.11 13.35
N VAL A 381 -19.34 43.19 13.11
CA VAL A 381 -20.74 43.51 12.78
C VAL A 381 -21.66 42.60 13.57
N SER A 382 -22.76 43.17 14.07
CA SER A 382 -23.83 42.42 14.73
C SER A 382 -24.82 41.91 13.69
N ARG A 383 -25.09 40.59 13.70
CA ARG A 383 -26.11 39.93 12.87
C ARG A 383 -27.04 39.09 13.75
N VAL A 384 -28.15 38.61 13.18
CA VAL A 384 -29.09 37.70 13.85
C VAL A 384 -29.20 36.41 13.06
N GLY A 385 -29.05 35.27 13.71
CA GLY A 385 -29.13 33.97 13.04
C GLY A 385 -28.81 32.79 13.95
N ARG A 386 -28.88 31.58 13.38
CA ARG A 386 -28.36 30.36 14.02
C ARG A 386 -26.89 30.19 13.66
N TYR A 387 -26.02 30.78 14.47
CA TYR A 387 -24.57 30.82 14.25
C TYR A 387 -23.84 29.65 14.89
N TYR A 388 -22.62 29.40 14.42
CA TYR A 388 -21.64 28.51 15.04
C TYR A 388 -20.60 29.37 15.78
N THR A 389 -19.98 28.80 16.81
CA THR A 389 -18.86 29.45 17.52
C THR A 389 -17.68 28.49 17.58
N VAL A 390 -16.50 29.01 17.28
CA VAL A 390 -15.22 28.32 17.44
C VAL A 390 -14.35 29.10 18.42
N THR A 391 -13.60 28.39 19.25
CA THR A 391 -12.61 28.97 20.16
C THR A 391 -11.21 28.82 19.59
N LYS A 392 -10.27 29.62 20.09
CA LYS A 392 -8.86 29.50 19.75
C LYS A 392 -8.31 28.10 20.09
N GLU A 393 -8.65 27.59 21.26
CA GLU A 393 -8.32 26.22 21.70
C GLU A 393 -8.83 25.16 20.73
N PHE A 394 -10.07 25.31 20.22
CA PHE A 394 -10.61 24.39 19.23
C PHE A 394 -9.80 24.43 17.93
N ILE A 395 -9.46 25.62 17.43
CA ILE A 395 -8.67 25.78 16.21
C ILE A 395 -7.25 25.19 16.39
N GLU A 396 -6.63 25.39 17.55
CA GLU A 396 -5.33 24.79 17.88
C GLU A 396 -5.40 23.26 17.96
N SER A 397 -6.52 22.70 18.45
CA SER A 397 -6.72 21.24 18.52
C SER A 397 -6.84 20.55 17.17
N LEU A 398 -7.11 21.28 16.08
CA LEU A 398 -7.20 20.72 14.73
C LEU A 398 -5.82 20.33 14.16
N ASN A 399 -4.71 20.76 14.79
CA ASN A 399 -3.33 20.52 14.33
C ASN A 399 -3.12 20.89 12.86
N ILE A 400 -3.74 22.00 12.40
CA ILE A 400 -3.66 22.57 11.04
C ILE A 400 -2.70 23.75 10.99
#